data_AF-A0A3B0ZLF6-F1
#
_entry.id   AF-A0A3B0ZLF6-F1
#
_cell.length_a   1.000
_cell.length_b   1.000
_cell.length_c   1.000
_cell.angle_alpha   90.00
_cell.angle_beta   90.00
_cell.angle_gamma   90.00
#
_symmetry.space_group_name_H-M   'P 1'
#
loop_
_entity.id
_entity.type
_entity.pdbx_description
1 polymer ?
#
loop_
_entity_poly.entity_id
_entity_poly.type
_entity_poly.pdbx_seq_one_letter_code
_entity_poly.pdbx_strand_id
1 'polypeptide(L)'
;MNLKFKYGVVKYNSQELVFLQPRYVYFWKGMNKDFRTIGGWLRVFQIFTIIGIVFLPMVGLYVLYLYFSIGYTDTDYLNLALLSAEALPGFVFSILIFRIIGSNNESTPQLINNMLAFMVLLAVVITIVLFQSGLAIRPQPILIDLVYYFIWTRYFNKSKRVFEFYGANAGPKVISETAVNEKNT
;
A
#
# COMPACT_ATOMS: atom_id res chain seq x y z
N MET A 1 32.41 1.65 15.05
CA MET A 1 31.49 1.91 13.94
C MET A 1 30.81 3.25 14.22
N ASN A 2 31.24 4.33 13.58
CA ASN A 2 30.82 5.70 13.89
C ASN A 2 29.60 6.09 13.06
N LEU A 3 28.41 6.16 13.69
CA LEU A 3 27.22 6.73 13.07
C LEU A 3 27.31 8.26 13.14
N LYS A 4 27.68 8.89 12.02
CA LYS A 4 27.59 10.36 11.87
C LYS A 4 26.13 10.75 11.65
N PHE A 5 25.49 11.25 12.71
CA PHE A 5 24.20 11.94 12.61
C PHE A 5 24.42 13.37 12.12
N LYS A 6 23.73 13.74 11.03
CA LYS A 6 23.75 15.11 10.49
C LYS A 6 22.61 15.89 11.14
N TYR A 7 22.94 16.68 12.16
CA TYR A 7 21.97 17.58 12.81
C TYR A 7 21.95 18.93 12.10
N GLY A 8 20.78 19.33 11.62
CA GLY A 8 20.52 20.72 11.25
C GLY A 8 20.07 21.48 12.49
N VAL A 9 20.89 22.42 12.97
CA VAL A 9 20.54 23.30 14.09
C VAL A 9 19.73 24.46 13.55
N VAL A 10 18.42 24.42 13.74
CA VAL A 10 17.56 25.60 13.57
C VAL A 10 17.50 26.29 14.93
N LYS A 11 18.18 27.44 15.06
CA LYS A 11 18.08 28.28 16.25
C LYS A 11 16.69 28.92 16.28
N TYR A 12 15.85 28.49 17.22
CA TYR A 12 14.71 29.29 17.67
C TYR A 12 14.77 29.45 19.19
N ASN A 13 14.47 30.68 19.58
CA ASN A 13 14.52 31.21 20.93
C ASN A 13 13.67 30.37 21.89
N SER A 14 14.27 29.99 23.03
CA SER A 14 13.66 29.62 24.31
C SER A 14 12.26 28.96 24.27
N GLN A 15 12.23 27.63 24.21
CA GLN A 15 11.48 26.72 25.09
C GLN A 15 11.56 25.30 24.49
N GLU A 16 12.34 24.42 25.13
CA GLU A 16 12.44 23.01 24.75
C GLU A 16 11.15 22.27 25.09
N LEU A 17 10.20 22.29 24.17
CA LEU A 17 9.26 21.20 24.00
C LEU A 17 9.83 20.30 22.90
N VAL A 18 10.46 19.20 23.31
CA VAL A 18 10.79 18.08 22.43
C VAL A 18 9.46 17.44 22.02
N PHE A 19 8.76 18.06 21.07
CA PHE A 19 7.72 17.41 20.32
C PHE A 19 8.41 16.42 19.38
N LEU A 20 8.43 15.16 19.80
CA LEU A 20 8.46 14.04 18.86
C LEU A 20 7.25 14.22 17.94
N GLN A 21 7.41 14.98 16.86
CA GLN A 21 6.37 15.04 15.85
C GLN A 21 6.15 13.61 15.38
N PRO A 22 4.92 13.06 15.51
CA PRO A 22 4.64 11.77 14.96
C PRO A 22 5.02 11.81 13.48
N ARG A 23 5.89 10.89 13.06
CA ARG A 23 6.37 10.70 11.68
C ARG A 23 5.23 10.57 10.64
N TYR A 24 3.98 10.53 11.10
CA TYR A 24 2.75 10.46 10.33
C TYR A 24 2.26 11.82 9.79
N VAL A 25 2.71 12.98 10.30
CA VAL A 25 2.20 14.29 9.84
C VAL A 25 2.75 14.69 8.47
N TYR A 26 3.95 14.22 8.11
CA TYR A 26 4.50 14.40 6.76
C TYR A 26 3.95 13.40 5.73
N PHE A 27 3.20 12.40 6.16
CA PHE A 27 2.67 11.34 5.29
C PHE A 27 1.66 11.86 4.26
N TRP A 28 0.90 12.91 4.60
CA TRP A 28 -0.14 13.46 3.73
C TRP A 28 0.36 14.52 2.74
N LYS A 29 1.55 15.11 2.96
CA LYS A 29 2.06 16.22 2.13
C LYS A 29 2.78 15.76 0.85
N GLY A 30 3.01 14.45 0.70
CA GLY A 30 3.72 13.85 -0.44
C GLY A 30 2.84 13.33 -1.58
N MET A 31 1.51 13.24 -1.42
CA MET A 31 0.61 12.62 -2.41
C MET A 31 0.40 13.43 -3.71
N ASN A 32 1.08 14.57 -3.88
CA ASN A 32 0.77 15.53 -4.96
C ASN A 32 1.70 15.48 -6.17
N LYS A 33 2.65 14.57 -6.25
CA LYS A 33 3.50 14.45 -7.45
C LYS A 33 3.54 13.00 -7.91
N ASP A 34 3.24 12.80 -9.20
CA ASP A 34 3.66 11.66 -10.02
C ASP A 34 2.71 10.47 -10.24
N PHE A 35 1.41 10.53 -9.92
CA PHE A 35 0.45 9.51 -10.44
C PHE A 35 0.39 9.47 -11.98
N ARG A 36 0.72 10.59 -12.65
CA ARG A 36 0.74 10.67 -14.12
C ARG A 36 1.98 10.04 -14.75
N THR A 37 3.05 9.81 -13.99
CA THR A 37 4.29 9.19 -14.49
C THR A 37 4.33 7.69 -14.25
N ILE A 38 3.39 7.14 -13.46
CA ILE A 38 3.21 5.69 -13.28
C ILE A 38 2.74 5.05 -14.59
N GLY A 39 3.64 4.33 -15.25
CA GLY A 39 3.40 3.65 -16.51
C GLY A 39 3.48 2.11 -16.41
N GLY A 40 2.97 1.43 -17.44
CA GLY A 40 3.12 -0.03 -17.62
C GLY A 40 2.45 -0.87 -16.54
N TRP A 41 3.11 -1.94 -16.12
CA TRP A 41 2.60 -2.91 -15.14
C TRP A 41 2.35 -2.31 -13.75
N LEU A 42 3.02 -1.21 -13.38
CA LEU A 42 2.77 -0.52 -12.13
C LEU A 42 1.38 0.18 -12.15
N ARG A 43 0.96 0.67 -13.31
CA ARG A 43 -0.40 1.20 -13.51
C ARG A 43 -1.46 0.10 -13.42
N VAL A 44 -1.15 -1.08 -13.96
CA VAL A 44 -2.04 -2.25 -13.84
C VAL A 44 -2.21 -2.65 -12.37
N PHE A 45 -1.11 -2.71 -11.60
CA PHE A 45 -1.17 -2.95 -10.15
C PHE A 45 -2.05 -1.93 -9.43
N GLN A 46 -1.87 -0.65 -9.76
CA GLN A 46 -2.67 0.43 -9.21
C GLN A 46 -4.17 0.25 -9.52
N ILE A 47 -4.52 -0.12 -10.75
CA ILE A 47 -5.91 -0.39 -11.15
C ILE A 47 -6.50 -1.51 -10.30
N PHE A 48 -5.80 -2.64 -10.15
CA PHE A 48 -6.27 -3.74 -9.29
C PHE A 48 -6.44 -3.31 -7.83
N THR A 49 -5.53 -2.47 -7.33
CA THR A 49 -5.62 -1.93 -5.97
C THR A 49 -6.86 -1.02 -5.82
N ILE A 50 -7.14 -0.17 -6.80
CA ILE A 50 -8.34 0.68 -6.84
C ILE A 50 -9.61 -0.18 -6.90
N ILE A 51 -9.63 -1.22 -7.73
CA ILE A 51 -10.75 -2.17 -7.80
C ILE A 51 -11.02 -2.75 -6.40
N GLY A 52 -9.97 -3.19 -5.69
CA GLY A 52 -10.09 -3.69 -4.32
C GLY A 52 -10.69 -2.66 -3.34
N ILE A 53 -10.33 -1.38 -3.48
CA ILE A 53 -10.89 -0.30 -2.66
C ILE A 53 -12.36 -0.04 -3.00
N VAL A 54 -12.75 -0.09 -4.26
CA VAL A 54 -14.13 0.23 -4.69
C VAL A 54 -15.08 -0.93 -4.44
N PHE A 55 -14.59 -2.17 -4.53
CA PHE A 55 -15.42 -3.37 -4.45
C PHE A 55 -16.10 -3.53 -3.09
N LEU A 56 -15.39 -3.35 -1.97
CA LEU A 56 -15.98 -3.54 -0.64
C LEU A 56 -17.13 -2.56 -0.34
N PRO A 57 -17.01 -1.24 -0.58
CA PRO A 57 -18.13 -0.31 -0.50
C PRO A 57 -19.29 -0.67 -1.41
N MET A 58 -19.03 -1.13 -2.64
CA MET A 58 -20.10 -1.56 -3.55
C MET A 58 -20.87 -2.77 -3.00
N VAL A 59 -20.18 -3.75 -2.43
CA VAL A 59 -20.81 -4.88 -1.74
C VAL A 59 -21.65 -4.39 -0.56
N GLY A 60 -21.12 -3.47 0.25
CA GLY A 60 -21.86 -2.87 1.36
C GLY A 60 -23.13 -2.14 0.92
N LEU A 61 -23.08 -1.38 -0.19
CA LEU A 61 -24.24 -0.72 -0.76
C LEU A 61 -25.28 -1.71 -1.32
N TYR A 62 -24.82 -2.78 -1.96
CA TYR A 62 -25.70 -3.84 -2.45
C TYR A 62 -26.44 -4.54 -1.30
N VAL A 63 -25.73 -4.83 -0.22
CA VAL A 63 -26.30 -5.40 1.00
C VAL A 63 -27.33 -4.45 1.61
N LEU A 64 -27.02 -3.17 1.71
CA LEU A 64 -27.93 -2.14 2.20
C LEU A 64 -29.20 -2.05 1.34
N TYR A 65 -29.05 -2.13 0.01
CA TYR A 65 -30.18 -2.19 -0.90
C TYR A 65 -31.07 -3.41 -0.66
N LEU A 66 -30.49 -4.59 -0.50
CA LEU A 66 -31.24 -5.81 -0.16
C LEU A 66 -31.97 -5.65 1.17
N TYR A 67 -31.35 -4.97 2.15
CA TYR A 67 -31.92 -4.77 3.48
C TYR A 67 -33.22 -3.97 3.42
N PHE A 68 -33.25 -2.91 2.60
CA PHE A 68 -34.45 -2.09 2.42
C PHE A 68 -35.50 -2.71 1.49
N SER A 69 -35.11 -3.62 0.59
CA SER A 69 -36.00 -4.13 -0.45
C SER A 69 -36.67 -5.47 -0.12
N ILE A 70 -35.96 -6.39 0.53
CA ILE A 70 -36.43 -7.77 0.72
C ILE A 70 -36.58 -8.12 2.21
N GLY A 71 -35.95 -7.36 3.11
CA GLY A 71 -35.82 -7.71 4.52
C GLY A 71 -34.78 -8.83 4.71
N TYR A 72 -34.04 -8.81 5.82
CA TYR A 72 -32.97 -9.77 6.10
C TYR A 72 -33.42 -10.83 7.10
N THR A 73 -32.93 -12.05 6.93
CA THR A 73 -33.00 -13.11 7.95
C THR A 73 -31.75 -13.10 8.83
N ASP A 74 -31.82 -13.71 10.02
CA ASP A 74 -30.66 -13.87 10.92
C ASP A 74 -29.47 -14.56 10.25
N THR A 75 -29.73 -15.48 9.31
CA THR A 75 -28.70 -16.16 8.52
C THR A 75 -27.97 -15.22 7.55
N ASP A 76 -28.66 -14.20 7.03
CA ASP A 76 -28.06 -13.24 6.10
C ASP A 76 -27.07 -12.31 6.82
N TYR A 77 -27.35 -11.93 8.07
CA TYR A 77 -26.43 -11.14 8.89
C TYR A 77 -25.13 -11.89 9.19
N LEU A 78 -25.22 -13.19 9.51
CA LEU A 78 -24.04 -14.00 9.79
C LEU A 78 -23.18 -14.17 8.53
N ASN A 79 -23.79 -14.46 7.38
CA ASN A 79 -23.09 -14.55 6.10
C ASN A 79 -22.41 -13.23 5.72
N LEU A 80 -23.08 -12.10 5.96
CA LEU A 80 -22.52 -10.78 5.74
C LEU A 80 -21.34 -10.49 6.65
N ALA A 81 -21.44 -10.83 7.93
CA ALA A 81 -20.37 -10.64 8.91
C ALA A 81 -19.13 -11.46 8.51
N LEU A 82 -19.32 -12.69 8.04
CA LEU A 82 -18.25 -13.55 7.54
C LEU A 82 -17.59 -12.96 6.29
N LEU A 83 -18.39 -12.58 5.30
CA LEU A 83 -17.88 -11.94 4.08
C LEU A 83 -17.10 -10.66 4.40
N SER A 84 -17.60 -9.86 5.36
CA SER A 84 -16.94 -8.65 5.80
C SER A 84 -15.61 -8.94 6.49
N ALA A 85 -15.57 -9.93 7.39
CA ALA A 85 -14.36 -10.35 8.09
C ALA A 85 -13.27 -10.84 7.13
N GLU A 86 -13.65 -11.52 6.04
CA GLU A 86 -12.74 -11.99 5.01
C GLU A 86 -12.25 -10.86 4.09
N ALA A 87 -13.13 -9.93 3.71
CA ALA A 87 -12.81 -8.88 2.73
C ALA A 87 -12.18 -7.61 3.34
N LEU A 88 -12.43 -7.31 4.62
CA LEU A 88 -11.90 -6.15 5.34
C LEU A 88 -10.36 -6.05 5.28
N PRO A 89 -9.60 -7.11 5.54
CA PRO A 89 -8.15 -7.07 5.43
C PRO A 89 -7.66 -6.65 4.05
N GLY A 90 -8.20 -7.26 2.99
CA GLY A 90 -7.83 -6.95 1.62
C GLY A 90 -8.11 -5.48 1.28
N PHE A 91 -9.25 -4.96 1.75
CA PHE A 91 -9.59 -3.55 1.61
C PHE A 91 -8.62 -2.62 2.36
N VAL A 92 -8.30 -2.92 3.62
CA VAL A 92 -7.36 -2.12 4.42
C VAL A 92 -5.98 -2.11 3.78
N PHE A 93 -5.44 -3.26 3.38
CA PHE A 93 -4.16 -3.34 2.69
C PHE A 93 -4.20 -2.64 1.34
N SER A 94 -5.30 -2.72 0.59
CA SER A 94 -5.46 -1.99 -0.66
C SER A 94 -5.38 -0.48 -0.46
N ILE A 95 -6.02 0.07 0.58
CA ILE A 95 -5.90 1.50 0.94
C ILE A 95 -4.45 1.85 1.29
N LEU A 96 -3.79 1.04 2.11
CA LEU A 96 -2.41 1.30 2.53
C LEU A 96 -1.46 1.27 1.33
N ILE A 97 -1.56 0.25 0.48
CA ILE A 97 -0.79 0.11 -0.76
C ILE A 97 -1.05 1.29 -1.69
N PHE A 98 -2.32 1.65 -1.90
CA PHE A 98 -2.68 2.79 -2.76
C PHE A 98 -2.08 4.11 -2.28
N ARG A 99 -1.95 4.30 -0.97
CA ARG A 99 -1.31 5.50 -0.41
C ARG A 99 0.20 5.52 -0.63
N ILE A 100 0.88 4.37 -0.55
CA ILE A 100 2.34 4.31 -0.66
C ILE A 100 2.83 4.12 -2.10
N ILE A 101 2.02 3.60 -3.02
CA ILE A 101 2.45 3.27 -4.38
C ILE A 101 2.97 4.51 -5.15
N GLY A 102 2.41 5.69 -4.88
CA GLY A 102 2.86 6.95 -5.48
C GLY A 102 4.10 7.57 -4.83
N SER A 103 4.63 6.98 -3.75
CA SER A 103 5.79 7.51 -3.05
C SER A 103 7.10 7.09 -3.72
N ASN A 104 7.81 8.03 -4.34
CA ASN A 104 9.11 7.81 -4.96
C ASN A 104 10.20 7.65 -3.89
N ASN A 105 10.28 6.46 -3.28
CA ASN A 105 11.26 6.08 -2.28
C ASN A 105 11.77 4.66 -2.56
N GLU A 106 13.08 4.45 -2.44
CA GLU A 106 13.75 3.17 -2.71
C GLU A 106 13.23 2.02 -1.84
N SER A 107 12.70 2.33 -0.66
CA SER A 107 12.12 1.35 0.26
C SER A 107 10.68 0.92 -0.08
N THR A 108 9.99 1.65 -0.97
CA THR A 108 8.58 1.41 -1.30
C THR A 108 8.30 0.01 -1.87
N PRO A 109 9.10 -0.54 -2.82
CA PRO A 109 8.89 -1.90 -3.34
C PRO A 109 8.93 -2.97 -2.24
N GLN A 110 9.89 -2.88 -1.32
CA GLN A 110 10.00 -3.82 -0.22
C GLN A 110 8.83 -3.69 0.76
N LEU A 111 8.38 -2.46 1.01
CA LEU A 111 7.21 -2.20 1.86
C LEU A 111 5.93 -2.81 1.26
N ILE A 112 5.71 -2.63 -0.05
CA ILE A 112 4.57 -3.22 -0.77
C ILE A 112 4.66 -4.76 -0.71
N ASN A 113 5.83 -5.35 -0.94
CA ASN A 113 6.01 -6.81 -0.85
C ASN A 113 5.69 -7.35 0.54
N ASN A 114 6.12 -6.67 1.60
CA ASN A 114 5.79 -7.05 2.96
C ASN A 114 4.28 -6.96 3.21
N MET A 115 3.62 -5.89 2.73
CA MET A 115 2.17 -5.74 2.83
C MET A 115 1.42 -6.87 2.10
N LEU A 116 1.85 -7.23 0.89
CA LEU A 116 1.28 -8.34 0.14
C LEU A 116 1.46 -9.68 0.89
N ALA A 117 2.62 -9.91 1.49
CA ALA A 117 2.88 -11.12 2.29
C ALA A 117 1.99 -11.17 3.53
N PHE A 118 1.86 -10.05 4.26
CA PHE A 118 0.96 -9.95 5.40
C PHE A 118 -0.51 -10.14 5.01
N MET A 119 -0.94 -9.61 3.87
CA MET A 119 -2.28 -9.79 3.35
C MET A 119 -2.62 -11.27 3.15
N VAL A 120 -1.75 -12.03 2.48
CA VAL A 120 -1.94 -13.47 2.27
C VAL A 120 -1.89 -14.24 3.59
N LEU A 121 -0.92 -13.95 4.46
CA LEU A 121 -0.81 -14.61 5.76
C LEU A 121 -2.08 -14.40 6.59
N LEU A 122 -2.61 -13.18 6.60
CA LEU A 122 -3.83 -12.86 7.33
C LEU A 122 -5.06 -13.54 6.73
N ALA A 123 -5.17 -13.61 5.40
CA ALA A 123 -6.23 -14.34 4.71
C ALA A 123 -6.22 -15.83 5.07
N VAL A 124 -5.04 -16.45 5.13
CA VAL A 124 -4.86 -17.84 5.56
C VAL A 124 -5.30 -18.02 7.02
N VAL A 125 -4.84 -17.14 7.92
CA VAL A 125 -5.19 -17.21 9.36
C VAL A 125 -6.70 -17.07 9.56
N ILE A 126 -7.34 -16.08 8.91
CA ILE A 126 -8.79 -15.87 9.00
C ILE A 126 -9.53 -17.09 8.47
N THR A 127 -9.12 -17.62 7.31
CA THR A 127 -9.75 -18.83 6.74
C THR A 127 -9.68 -20.00 7.70
N ILE A 128 -8.52 -20.24 8.33
CA ILE A 128 -8.35 -21.33 9.31
C ILE A 128 -9.25 -21.11 10.53
N VAL A 129 -9.27 -19.89 11.09
CA VAL A 129 -10.06 -19.56 12.28
C VAL A 129 -11.57 -19.69 12.00
N LEU A 130 -12.04 -19.19 10.86
CA LEU A 130 -13.45 -19.28 10.45
C LEU A 130 -13.87 -20.73 10.15
N PHE A 131 -12.98 -21.53 9.57
CA PHE A 131 -13.24 -22.95 9.32
C PHE A 131 -13.28 -23.76 10.62
N GLN A 132 -12.34 -23.54 11.55
CA GLN A 132 -12.31 -24.27 12.82
C GLN A 132 -13.44 -23.87 13.78
N SER A 133 -13.93 -22.63 13.69
CA SER A 133 -15.09 -22.18 14.47
C SER A 133 -16.43 -22.72 13.96
N GLY A 134 -16.44 -23.42 12.82
CA GLY A 134 -17.67 -23.92 12.18
C GLY A 134 -18.52 -22.82 11.53
N LEU A 135 -18.03 -21.58 11.51
CA LEU A 135 -18.72 -20.45 10.89
C LEU A 135 -18.61 -20.48 9.36
N ALA A 136 -17.50 -20.99 8.82
CA ALA A 136 -17.32 -21.18 7.38
C ALA A 136 -17.64 -22.63 6.98
N ILE A 137 -18.64 -22.79 6.10
CA ILE A 137 -19.08 -24.09 5.56
C ILE A 137 -18.02 -24.69 4.61
N ARG A 138 -17.22 -23.83 3.95
CA ARG A 138 -16.16 -24.25 3.03
C ARG A 138 -14.94 -23.33 3.17
N PRO A 139 -13.71 -23.86 3.04
CA PRO A 139 -12.53 -23.02 2.99
C PRO A 139 -12.58 -22.12 1.74
N GLN A 140 -12.22 -20.85 1.94
CA GLN A 140 -12.06 -19.87 0.86
C GLN A 140 -11.00 -20.33 -0.15
N PRO A 141 -11.18 -20.01 -1.45
CA PRO A 141 -10.18 -20.29 -2.48
C PRO A 141 -8.96 -19.35 -2.37
N ILE A 142 -8.04 -19.67 -1.44
CA ILE A 142 -6.77 -18.94 -1.20
C ILE A 142 -5.84 -18.94 -2.43
N LEU A 143 -6.09 -19.85 -3.39
CA LEU A 143 -5.26 -19.99 -4.59
C LEU A 143 -5.18 -18.69 -5.41
N ILE A 144 -6.26 -17.91 -5.47
CA ILE A 144 -6.28 -16.63 -6.20
C ILE A 144 -5.38 -15.61 -5.50
N ASP A 145 -5.43 -15.53 -4.17
CA ASP A 145 -4.60 -14.63 -3.38
C ASP A 145 -3.12 -14.98 -3.49
N LEU A 146 -2.79 -16.27 -3.51
CA LEU A 146 -1.43 -16.75 -3.72
C LEU A 146 -0.92 -16.38 -5.12
N VAL A 147 -1.71 -16.61 -6.16
CA VAL A 147 -1.35 -16.24 -7.54
C VAL A 147 -1.13 -14.73 -7.64
N TYR A 148 -2.03 -13.92 -7.07
CA TYR A 148 -1.90 -12.47 -7.00
C TYR A 148 -0.59 -12.07 -6.31
N TYR A 149 -0.33 -12.63 -5.13
CA TYR A 149 0.91 -12.42 -4.37
C TYR A 149 2.15 -12.75 -5.20
N PHE A 150 2.23 -13.93 -5.80
CA PHE A 150 3.41 -14.36 -6.55
C PHE A 150 3.68 -13.48 -7.77
N ILE A 151 2.64 -13.09 -8.51
CA ILE A 151 2.76 -12.19 -9.68
C ILE A 151 3.35 -10.86 -9.24
N TRP A 152 2.77 -10.23 -8.22
CA TRP A 152 3.16 -8.89 -7.82
C TRP A 152 4.48 -8.86 -7.06
N THR A 153 4.73 -9.81 -6.15
CA THR A 153 6.03 -9.91 -5.47
C THR A 153 7.16 -10.14 -6.46
N ARG A 154 6.96 -11.01 -7.46
CA ARG A 154 7.97 -11.19 -8.53
C ARG A 154 8.17 -9.92 -9.33
N TYR A 155 7.10 -9.19 -9.65
CA TYR A 155 7.17 -7.93 -10.37
C TYR A 155 7.96 -6.87 -9.59
N PHE A 156 7.63 -6.63 -8.31
CA PHE A 156 8.30 -5.64 -7.47
C PHE A 156 9.76 -5.99 -7.16
N ASN A 157 10.11 -7.28 -7.13
CA ASN A 157 11.50 -7.72 -6.88
C ASN A 157 12.40 -7.76 -8.13
N LYS A 158 11.84 -7.94 -9.33
CA LYS A 158 12.66 -8.17 -10.55
C LYS A 158 12.51 -7.07 -11.62
N SER A 159 11.49 -6.23 -11.55
CA SER A 159 11.23 -5.25 -12.60
C SER A 159 12.19 -4.07 -12.53
N LYS A 160 13.04 -3.91 -13.56
CA LYS A 160 13.92 -2.73 -13.71
C LYS A 160 13.13 -1.42 -13.63
N ARG A 161 11.96 -1.37 -14.27
CA ARG A 161 11.08 -0.18 -14.27
C ARG A 161 10.59 0.21 -12.88
N VAL A 162 10.34 -0.77 -12.01
CA VAL A 162 9.95 -0.50 -10.61
C VAL A 162 11.13 0.15 -9.88
N PHE A 163 12.33 -0.43 -10.00
CA PHE A 163 13.52 0.15 -9.38
C PHE A 163 13.89 1.53 -9.93
N GLU A 164 13.72 1.76 -11.23
CA GLU A 164 13.92 3.07 -11.86
C GLU A 164 12.92 4.11 -11.33
N PHE A 165 11.63 3.75 -11.27
CA PHE A 165 10.57 4.64 -10.78
C PHE A 165 10.79 5.05 -9.31
N TYR A 166 11.14 4.08 -8.45
CA TYR A 166 11.35 4.31 -7.02
C TYR A 166 12.77 4.80 -6.67
N GLY A 167 13.64 5.00 -7.66
CA GLY A 167 14.98 5.57 -7.47
C GLY A 167 16.07 4.57 -7.07
N ALA A 168 15.74 3.30 -6.80
CA ALA A 168 16.68 2.26 -6.42
C ALA A 168 17.71 1.89 -7.53
N ASN A 169 17.47 2.37 -8.75
CA ASN A 169 18.40 2.29 -9.89
C ASN A 169 18.52 3.63 -10.65
N ALA A 170 18.17 4.76 -10.04
CA ALA A 170 18.56 6.05 -10.60
C ALA A 170 20.08 6.15 -10.43
N GLY A 171 20.83 5.63 -11.41
CA GLY A 171 22.27 5.84 -11.52
C GLY A 171 22.58 7.32 -11.27
N PRO A 172 23.75 7.63 -10.68
CA PRO A 172 24.08 8.98 -10.25
C PRO A 172 23.67 9.95 -11.35
N LYS A 173 22.80 10.91 -11.02
CA LYS A 173 22.57 12.06 -11.89
C LYS A 173 23.95 12.65 -12.13
N VAL A 174 24.54 12.35 -13.28
CA VAL A 174 25.72 13.04 -13.76
C VAL A 174 25.24 14.46 -13.89
N ILE A 175 25.55 15.26 -12.88
CA ILE A 175 25.46 16.71 -12.96
C ILE A 175 26.41 17.01 -14.11
N SER A 176 25.85 17.26 -15.29
CA SER A 176 26.61 17.75 -16.41
C SER A 176 27.25 19.05 -15.91
N GLU A 177 28.54 18.99 -15.63
CA GLU A 177 29.42 20.15 -15.54
C GLU A 177 29.41 20.83 -16.92
N THR A 178 28.34 21.54 -17.23
CA THR A 178 28.38 22.61 -18.22
C THR A 178 29.01 23.81 -17.53
N ALA A 179 30.33 23.87 -17.71
CA ALA A 179 31.15 25.06 -17.80
C ALA A 179 30.37 26.38 -17.94
N VAL A 180 30.66 27.33 -17.05
CA VAL A 180 30.89 28.72 -17.46
C VAL A 180 32.21 29.14 -16.85
N ASN A 181 33.23 28.97 -17.69
CA ASN A 181 34.55 29.54 -17.56
C ASN A 181 34.50 30.91 -18.27
N GLU A 182 34.18 31.98 -17.56
CA GLU A 182 34.29 33.39 -17.98
C GLU A 182 34.17 34.23 -16.69
N LYS A 183 35.05 35.14 -16.26
CA LYS A 183 36.26 35.76 -16.79
C LYS A 183 37.07 36.22 -15.57
N ASN A 184 38.33 35.80 -15.48
CA ASN A 184 39.36 36.59 -14.81
C ASN A 184 40.10 37.34 -15.91
N THR A 185 39.72 38.60 -16.12
CA THR A 185 40.58 39.66 -16.69
C THR A 185 39.98 40.99 -16.30
#